data_AF-A0A6A3RPR0-F1
#
_entry.id   AF-A0A6A3RPR0-F1
#
_cell.length_a   1.000
_cell.length_b   1.000
_cell.length_c   1.000
_cell.angle_alpha   90.00
_cell.angle_beta   90.00
_cell.angle_gamma   90.00
#
_symmetry.space_group_name_H-M   'P 1'
#
loop_
_entity.id
_entity.type
_entity.pdbx_description
1 polymer ?
#
loop_
_entity_poly.entity_id
_entity_poly.type
_entity_poly.pdbx_seq_one_letter_code
_entity_poly.pdbx_strand_id
1 'polypeptide(L)'
;MIYPMPLINDLLEDLDMVLWYCSLDMASGFWVVSMTDRARAISAFITPFGLFEWNRMPFGLKNAPQIYQWLIDNALYGFLRIPSAVDQSALTDLFKEGDPEEAGESSVLGRRSYIGDILVTAGSWDLLCDRVKALLEACDKWNISISVAKSFGGLKKVDYLGHRVSNEGLEAHPKDLSALTDLPFPRTLRAMQSFLGSLNYYGRFIEDMAIYASVLYELREVDFAAIRDLAGRGRVGPTITSGEDQQNDQATADPKWVEAKAAFSELKRKIAATPILRHFDAEKPPVVIVYASEWAVLALLVQDHDGTYLPVMFTSRTLKQNELNYGIVEKEVLALLRMLDLGYSMLAGRPIQVSA
;
A
#
# COMPACT_ATOMS: atom_id res chain seq x y z
N MET A 1 -17.08 12.93 11.61
CA MET A 1 -15.83 13.49 11.07
C MET A 1 -15.03 12.33 10.52
N ILE A 2 -14.52 12.42 9.29
CA ILE A 2 -13.67 11.38 8.66
C ILE A 2 -12.24 11.89 8.78
N TYR A 3 -11.36 11.10 9.39
CA TYR A 3 -9.95 11.47 9.50
C TYR A 3 -9.23 11.16 8.19
N PRO A 4 -8.52 12.11 7.57
CA PRO A 4 -7.80 11.86 6.32
C PRO A 4 -6.59 10.96 6.59
N MET A 5 -6.67 9.71 6.12
CA MET A 5 -5.55 8.78 6.19
C MET A 5 -4.47 9.17 5.17
N PRO A 6 -3.18 9.14 5.54
CA PRO A 6 -2.11 9.32 4.58
C PRO A 6 -2.09 8.18 3.56
N LEU A 7 -1.67 8.48 2.33
CA LEU A 7 -1.40 7.43 1.34
C LEU A 7 -0.07 6.78 1.68
N ILE A 8 -0.01 5.45 1.60
CA ILE A 8 1.21 4.67 1.86
C ILE A 8 2.37 5.16 0.98
N ASN A 9 2.05 5.55 -0.26
CA ASN A 9 3.00 6.08 -1.22
C ASN A 9 3.74 7.32 -0.70
N ASP A 10 3.01 8.27 -0.15
CA ASP A 10 3.54 9.52 0.40
C ASP A 10 4.45 9.24 1.61
N LEU A 11 4.11 8.23 2.42
CA LEU A 11 4.91 7.81 3.57
C LEU A 11 6.24 7.14 3.17
N LEU A 12 6.41 6.79 1.90
CA LEU A 12 7.61 6.15 1.35
C LEU A 12 8.50 7.12 0.55
N GLU A 13 8.11 8.39 0.42
CA GLU A 13 8.91 9.44 -0.24
C GLU A 13 9.98 10.01 0.71
N ASP A 14 10.99 10.73 0.20
CA ASP A 14 12.06 11.39 0.98
C ASP A 14 12.86 10.48 1.93
N LEU A 15 13.24 9.29 1.44
CA LEU A 15 14.04 8.29 2.19
C LEU A 15 15.47 8.15 1.68
N ASP A 16 15.89 9.03 0.78
CA ASP A 16 17.19 9.10 0.10
C ASP A 16 18.37 9.43 1.02
N MET A 17 18.17 10.35 1.97
CA MET A 17 19.24 10.81 2.88
C MET A 17 19.26 10.04 4.22
N VAL A 18 18.56 8.91 4.29
CA VAL A 18 18.41 8.13 5.51
C VAL A 18 19.41 6.98 5.54
N LEU A 19 20.32 6.99 6.52
CA LEU A 19 21.25 5.89 6.74
C LEU A 19 20.70 4.82 7.69
N TRP A 20 19.88 5.25 8.67
CA TRP A 20 19.42 4.39 9.74
C TRP A 20 17.91 4.41 9.86
N TYR A 21 17.34 3.21 9.91
CA TYR A 21 15.91 2.99 10.04
C TYR A 21 15.60 2.25 11.35
N CYS A 22 14.48 2.63 11.97
CA CYS A 22 13.89 1.94 13.10
C CYS A 22 12.39 1.78 12.83
N SER A 23 11.94 0.54 12.66
CA SER A 23 10.52 0.21 12.50
C SER A 23 9.96 -0.24 13.84
N LEU A 24 8.85 0.36 14.25
CA LEU A 24 8.20 0.15 15.53
C LEU A 24 6.74 -0.25 15.31
N ASP A 25 6.31 -1.32 15.97
CA ASP A 25 4.93 -1.84 15.91
C ASP A 25 4.23 -1.57 17.24
N MET A 26 3.04 -0.97 17.20
CA MET A 26 2.26 -0.68 18.41
C MET A 26 1.58 -1.94 18.96
N ALA A 27 1.79 -2.22 20.25
CA ALA A 27 1.23 -3.40 20.93
C ALA A 27 -0.21 -3.17 21.41
N SER A 28 -0.55 -1.96 21.87
CA SER A 28 -1.85 -1.68 22.49
C SER A 28 -3.01 -1.70 21.50
N GLY A 29 -2.72 -1.59 20.20
CA GLY A 29 -3.71 -1.53 19.12
C GLY A 29 -4.86 -0.57 19.44
N PHE A 30 -6.07 -0.92 19.00
CA PHE A 30 -7.26 -0.09 19.21
C PHE A 30 -7.71 0.03 20.67
N TRP A 31 -7.22 -0.84 21.57
CA TRP A 31 -7.74 -0.93 22.94
C TRP A 31 -7.30 0.24 23.83
N VAL A 32 -6.36 1.07 23.37
CA VAL A 32 -6.02 2.32 24.04
C VAL A 32 -7.17 3.33 23.99
N VAL A 33 -8.06 3.23 23.00
CA VAL A 33 -9.16 4.17 22.79
C VAL A 33 -10.37 3.80 23.65
N SER A 34 -10.80 4.74 24.48
CA SER A 34 -12.02 4.61 25.30
C SER A 34 -13.28 4.77 24.45
N MET A 35 -14.30 3.95 24.72
CA MET A 35 -15.59 4.05 24.03
C MET A 35 -16.48 5.07 24.74
N THR A 36 -17.16 5.94 23.98
CA THR A 36 -18.26 6.77 24.51
C THR A 36 -19.44 5.91 24.94
N ASP A 37 -20.27 6.36 25.89
CA ASP A 37 -21.41 5.58 26.39
C ASP A 37 -22.35 5.11 25.28
N ARG A 38 -22.59 5.98 24.29
CA ARG A 38 -23.36 5.62 23.09
C ARG A 38 -22.69 4.49 22.30
N ALA A 39 -21.38 4.56 22.10
CA ALA A 39 -20.65 3.56 21.33
C ALA A 39 -20.57 2.22 22.07
N ARG A 40 -20.45 2.24 23.41
CA ARG A 40 -20.51 1.05 24.27
C ARG A 40 -21.82 0.29 24.06
N ALA A 41 -22.95 0.99 24.20
CA ALA A 41 -24.28 0.41 24.04
C ALA A 41 -24.52 -0.20 22.63
N ILE A 42 -23.99 0.43 21.58
CA ILE A 42 -24.10 -0.07 20.20
C ILE A 42 -23.18 -1.29 19.96
N SER A 43 -22.05 -1.36 20.66
CA SER A 43 -21.07 -2.44 20.52
C SER A 43 -21.42 -3.71 21.30
N ALA A 44 -22.58 -3.73 21.97
CA ALA A 44 -22.98 -4.85 22.82
C ALA A 44 -23.14 -6.15 22.01
N PHE A 45 -22.72 -7.26 22.60
CA PHE A 45 -22.78 -8.58 21.97
C PHE A 45 -23.25 -9.64 22.97
N ILE A 46 -23.89 -10.68 22.45
CA ILE A 46 -24.46 -11.76 23.25
C ILE A 46 -23.50 -12.95 23.21
N THR A 47 -23.23 -13.50 24.39
CA THR A 47 -22.60 -14.81 24.57
C THR A 47 -23.59 -15.74 25.28
N PRO A 48 -23.35 -17.06 25.32
CA PRO A 48 -24.14 -17.98 26.14
C PRO A 48 -24.19 -17.60 27.64
N PHE A 49 -23.27 -16.74 28.11
CA PHE A 49 -23.18 -16.30 29.50
C PHE A 49 -23.83 -14.93 29.77
N GLY A 50 -24.38 -14.27 28.75
CA GLY A 50 -25.07 -12.99 28.89
C GLY A 50 -24.70 -11.95 27.83
N LEU A 51 -25.22 -10.75 28.04
CA LEU A 51 -24.95 -9.56 27.22
C LEU A 51 -23.74 -8.82 27.78
N PHE A 52 -22.75 -8.57 26.93
CA PHE A 52 -21.53 -7.84 27.27
C PHE A 52 -21.38 -6.63 26.35
N GLU A 53 -20.68 -5.60 26.83
CA GLU A 53 -20.36 -4.40 26.06
C GLU A 53 -18.86 -4.08 26.17
N TRP A 54 -18.34 -3.38 25.16
CA TRP A 54 -16.92 -3.03 25.10
C TRP A 54 -16.66 -1.68 25.74
N ASN A 55 -15.81 -1.63 26.77
CA ASN A 55 -15.36 -0.36 27.38
C ASN A 55 -14.25 0.35 26.56
N ARG A 56 -13.55 -0.42 25.72
CA ARG A 56 -12.46 0.03 24.83
C ARG A 56 -12.79 -0.35 23.40
N MET A 57 -12.22 0.36 22.43
CA MET A 57 -12.55 0.18 21.02
C MET A 57 -12.20 -1.25 20.54
N PRO A 58 -13.20 -2.07 20.16
CA PRO A 58 -12.96 -3.43 19.68
C PRO A 58 -12.48 -3.44 18.23
N PHE A 59 -11.86 -4.56 17.84
CA PHE A 59 -11.56 -4.84 16.45
C PHE A 59 -12.85 -5.09 15.64
N GLY A 60 -12.81 -4.76 14.34
CA GLY A 60 -13.95 -4.97 13.42
C GLY A 60 -14.83 -3.75 13.20
N LEU A 61 -14.68 -2.68 13.98
CA LEU A 61 -15.37 -1.42 13.70
C LEU A 61 -14.75 -0.73 12.47
N LYS A 62 -15.59 -0.38 11.48
CA LYS A 62 -15.17 0.24 10.21
C LYS A 62 -14.32 1.51 10.40
N ASN A 63 -14.60 2.29 11.44
CA ASN A 63 -13.93 3.58 11.67
C ASN A 63 -12.77 3.49 12.68
N ALA A 64 -12.53 2.32 13.29
CA ALA A 64 -11.48 2.18 14.30
C ALA A 64 -10.08 2.55 13.80
N PRO A 65 -9.63 2.15 12.59
CA PRO A 65 -8.31 2.53 12.09
C PRO A 65 -8.11 4.04 11.96
N GLN A 66 -9.16 4.77 11.53
CA GLN A 66 -9.10 6.23 11.36
C GLN A 66 -9.02 6.96 12.70
N ILE A 67 -9.83 6.54 13.68
CA ILE A 67 -9.80 7.11 15.04
C ILE A 67 -8.45 6.82 15.69
N TYR A 68 -7.92 5.62 15.48
CA TYR A 68 -6.62 5.25 16.01
C TYR A 68 -5.48 6.04 15.37
N GLN A 69 -5.46 6.17 14.04
CA GLN A 69 -4.48 7.03 13.34
C GLN A 69 -4.54 8.46 13.87
N TRP A 70 -5.74 9.01 14.08
CA TRP A 70 -5.88 10.35 14.63
C TRP A 70 -5.26 10.46 16.02
N LEU A 71 -5.49 9.47 16.89
CA LEU A 71 -4.86 9.42 18.21
C LEU A 71 -3.33 9.36 18.12
N ILE A 72 -2.79 8.53 17.24
CA ILE A 72 -1.34 8.41 17.04
C ILE A 72 -0.76 9.71 16.51
N ASP A 73 -1.36 10.29 15.47
CA ASP A 73 -0.89 11.54 14.90
C ASP A 73 -0.90 12.66 15.94
N ASN A 74 -1.93 12.69 16.78
CA ASN A 74 -2.03 13.65 17.86
C ASN A 74 -0.97 13.42 18.95
N ALA A 75 -0.72 12.16 19.30
CA ALA A 75 0.26 11.79 20.32
C ALA A 75 1.70 12.05 19.89
N LEU A 76 2.02 11.82 18.62
CA LEU A 76 3.39 11.86 18.11
C LEU A 76 3.77 13.21 17.49
N TYR A 77 2.80 13.94 16.95
CA TYR A 77 3.03 15.18 16.22
C TYR A 77 2.47 16.44 16.91
N GLY A 78 1.79 16.28 18.06
CA GLY A 78 1.42 17.39 18.94
C GLY A 78 0.36 18.33 18.37
N PHE A 79 -0.75 17.78 17.87
CA PHE A 79 -1.83 18.62 17.32
C PHE A 79 -2.78 19.17 18.40
N LEU A 80 -2.92 18.47 19.54
CA LEU A 80 -3.82 18.80 20.65
C LEU A 80 -3.15 18.46 21.99
N ARG A 81 -3.28 19.37 22.95
CA ARG A 81 -2.68 19.25 24.28
C ARG A 81 -3.44 18.24 25.15
N ILE A 82 -2.70 17.45 25.92
CA ILE A 82 -3.29 16.64 27.01
C ILE A 82 -3.56 17.56 28.22
N PRO A 83 -4.80 17.61 28.75
CA PRO A 83 -5.10 18.33 29.99
C PRO A 83 -4.24 17.85 31.15
N SER A 84 -3.82 18.78 32.03
CA SER A 84 -2.99 18.42 33.19
C SER A 84 -3.76 17.58 34.21
N ALA A 85 -3.05 16.79 35.02
CA ALA A 85 -3.63 15.83 35.97
C ALA A 85 -4.63 16.41 37.00
N VAL A 86 -4.67 17.73 37.17
CA VAL A 86 -5.61 18.44 38.06
C VAL A 86 -7.04 18.48 37.48
N ASP A 87 -7.20 18.36 36.14
CA ASP A 87 -8.49 18.37 35.44
C ASP A 87 -9.02 16.97 35.07
N GLN A 88 -8.29 15.90 35.42
CA GLN A 88 -8.61 14.51 35.08
C GLN A 88 -9.83 13.92 35.83
N SER A 89 -10.60 14.74 36.56
CA SER A 89 -11.82 14.27 37.22
C SER A 89 -12.96 13.93 36.25
N ALA A 90 -12.85 14.35 34.98
CA ALA A 90 -13.76 13.96 33.91
C ALA A 90 -12.96 13.27 32.79
N LEU A 91 -13.52 12.22 32.20
CA LEU A 91 -13.08 11.64 30.94
C LEU A 91 -13.29 12.68 29.82
N THR A 92 -12.40 13.67 29.73
CA THR A 92 -12.47 14.70 28.70
C THR A 92 -12.19 14.06 27.33
N ASP A 93 -13.15 14.18 26.42
CA ASP A 93 -13.01 13.71 25.05
C ASP A 93 -12.04 14.65 24.31
N LEU A 94 -10.76 14.28 24.26
CA LEU A 94 -9.67 15.04 23.62
C LEU A 94 -10.02 15.46 22.18
N PHE A 95 -10.86 14.69 21.49
CA PHE A 95 -11.27 14.95 20.12
C PHE A 95 -12.39 16.00 19.98
N LYS A 96 -13.00 16.41 21.09
CA LYS A 96 -14.06 17.43 21.14
C LYS A 96 -13.68 18.65 21.96
N GLU A 97 -12.90 18.47 23.03
CA GLU A 97 -12.63 19.50 24.05
C GLU A 97 -11.12 19.74 24.24
N GLY A 98 -10.26 19.17 23.40
CA GLY A 98 -8.82 19.40 23.45
C GLY A 98 -8.42 20.77 22.89
N ASP A 99 -7.60 21.50 23.64
CA ASP A 99 -6.98 22.73 23.16
C ASP A 99 -5.86 22.43 22.15
N PRO A 100 -5.72 23.21 21.06
CA PRO A 100 -4.59 23.08 20.15
C PRO A 100 -3.27 23.38 20.89
N GLU A 101 -2.24 22.59 20.63
CA GLU A 101 -0.91 22.86 21.15
C GLU A 101 -0.35 24.13 20.48
N GLU A 102 0.17 25.09 21.25
CA GLU A 102 0.80 26.29 20.68
C GLU A 102 1.95 25.86 19.75
N ALA A 103 2.14 26.58 18.63
CA ALA A 103 3.14 26.27 17.61
C ALA A 103 4.58 26.35 18.20
N GLY A 104 5.03 25.28 18.83
CA GLY A 104 6.29 25.19 19.54
C GLY A 104 6.87 23.79 19.44
N GLU A 105 8.12 23.75 18.98
CA GLU A 105 8.93 22.58 18.62
C GLU A 105 8.49 21.85 17.34
N SER A 106 9.41 21.79 16.38
CA SER A 106 9.25 20.99 15.16
C SER A 106 8.96 19.56 15.56
N SER A 107 7.88 18.98 14.99
CA SER A 107 7.57 17.56 15.10
C SER A 107 8.83 16.69 15.17
N VAL A 108 8.94 15.89 16.23
CA VAL A 108 10.10 15.01 16.52
C VAL A 108 10.39 14.06 15.34
N LEU A 109 9.37 13.75 14.54
CA LEU A 109 9.40 12.76 13.49
C LEU A 109 8.80 13.31 12.19
N GLY A 110 9.34 12.86 11.04
CA GLY A 110 8.60 12.96 9.78
C GLY A 110 7.30 12.17 9.88
N ARG A 111 6.26 12.60 9.15
CA ARG A 111 4.95 11.94 9.16
C ARG A 111 5.06 10.56 8.49
N ARG A 112 5.36 9.52 9.27
CA ARG A 112 5.61 8.13 8.84
C ARG A 112 4.96 7.10 9.78
N SER A 113 3.83 7.48 10.37
CA SER A 113 2.93 6.58 11.10
C SER A 113 1.80 6.12 10.17
N TYR A 114 1.56 4.82 10.14
CA TYR A 114 0.37 4.26 9.51
C TYR A 114 -0.25 3.23 10.45
N ILE A 115 -1.34 3.64 11.10
CA ILE A 115 -2.08 2.89 12.11
C ILE A 115 -1.13 2.48 13.24
N GLY A 116 -0.65 1.22 13.25
CA GLY A 116 0.23 0.69 14.28
C GLY A 116 1.70 0.67 13.88
N ASP A 117 2.02 0.94 12.61
CA ASP A 117 3.38 0.90 12.08
C ASP A 117 4.00 2.30 12.07
N ILE A 118 5.11 2.49 12.77
CA ILE A 118 5.84 3.75 12.84
C ILE A 118 7.25 3.53 12.31
N LEU A 119 7.64 4.33 11.31
CA LEU A 119 9.00 4.35 10.80
C LEU A 119 9.75 5.60 11.29
N VAL A 120 10.80 5.39 12.08
CA VAL A 120 11.74 6.43 12.48
C VAL A 120 12.98 6.33 11.60
N THR A 121 13.36 7.46 11.01
CA THR A 121 14.52 7.58 10.12
C THR A 121 15.52 8.57 10.69
N ALA A 122 16.81 8.39 10.42
CA ALA A 122 17.84 9.38 10.73
C ALA A 122 19.09 9.24 9.84
N GLY A 123 19.81 10.35 9.67
CA GLY A 123 21.11 10.38 9.00
C GLY A 123 22.27 9.89 9.89
N SER A 124 22.14 9.93 11.21
CA SER A 124 23.13 9.42 12.15
C SER A 124 22.50 8.50 13.20
N TRP A 125 23.31 7.64 13.79
CA TRP A 125 22.87 6.75 14.86
C TRP A 125 22.39 7.52 16.09
N ASP A 126 23.12 8.56 16.50
CA ASP A 126 22.78 9.35 17.68
C ASP A 126 21.44 10.07 17.51
N LEU A 127 21.20 10.65 16.34
CA LEU A 127 19.92 11.29 16.02
C LEU A 127 18.76 10.27 15.99
N LEU A 128 19.03 9.02 15.55
CA LEU A 128 18.02 7.96 15.62
C LEU A 128 17.65 7.67 17.07
N CYS A 129 18.65 7.51 17.95
CA CYS A 129 18.43 7.25 19.37
C CYS A 129 17.65 8.37 20.04
N ASP A 130 17.97 9.64 19.75
CA ASP A 130 17.27 10.80 20.28
C ASP A 130 15.79 10.81 19.84
N ARG A 131 15.54 10.57 18.55
CA ARG A 131 14.17 10.49 18.00
C ARG A 131 13.36 9.34 18.60
N VAL A 132 13.97 8.16 18.74
CA VAL A 132 13.31 7.01 19.36
C VAL A 132 13.03 7.27 20.84
N LYS A 133 13.94 7.92 21.56
CA LYS A 133 13.74 8.28 22.97
C LYS A 133 12.55 9.23 23.14
N ALA A 134 12.51 10.30 22.35
CA ALA A 134 11.40 11.25 22.37
C ALA A 134 10.06 10.59 21.97
N LEU A 135 10.08 9.63 21.03
CA LEU A 135 8.90 8.82 20.72
C LEU A 135 8.44 7.99 21.93
N LEU A 136 9.36 7.31 22.63
CA LEU A 136 9.04 6.50 23.81
C LEU A 136 8.44 7.36 24.94
N GLU A 137 8.97 8.58 25.14
CA GLU A 137 8.43 9.55 26.10
C GLU A 137 7.01 9.98 25.73
N ALA A 138 6.74 10.23 24.44
CA ALA A 138 5.39 10.51 23.95
C ALA A 138 4.45 9.31 24.16
N CYS A 139 4.91 8.09 23.85
CA CYS A 139 4.13 6.87 24.07
C CYS A 139 3.78 6.67 25.56
N ASP A 140 4.71 6.91 26.47
CA ASP A 140 4.46 6.84 27.92
C ASP A 140 3.40 7.85 28.37
N LYS A 141 3.54 9.12 27.93
CA LYS A 141 2.59 10.20 28.22
C LYS A 141 1.16 9.89 27.76
N TRP A 142 1.02 9.21 26.61
CA TRP A 142 -0.27 8.85 26.02
C TRP A 142 -0.74 7.43 26.39
N ASN A 143 0.00 6.72 27.25
CA ASN A 143 -0.25 5.33 27.65
C ASN A 143 -0.40 4.37 26.45
N ILE A 144 0.46 4.56 25.44
CA ILE A 144 0.55 3.73 24.26
C ILE A 144 1.75 2.79 24.41
N SER A 145 1.57 1.50 24.17
CA SER A 145 2.64 0.50 24.28
C SER A 145 3.14 0.09 22.90
N ILE A 146 4.45 -0.13 22.81
CA ILE A 146 5.15 -0.62 21.61
C ILE A 146 5.57 -2.07 21.82
N SER A 147 5.46 -2.89 20.78
CA SER A 147 5.90 -4.27 20.74
C SER A 147 7.40 -4.34 20.47
N VAL A 148 8.20 -4.58 21.51
CA VAL A 148 9.66 -4.73 21.36
C VAL A 148 10.01 -5.91 20.45
N ALA A 149 9.26 -7.02 20.53
CA ALA A 149 9.55 -8.24 19.76
C ALA A 149 9.32 -8.07 18.24
N LYS A 150 8.47 -7.13 17.83
CA LYS A 150 8.18 -6.83 16.43
C LYS A 150 8.86 -5.54 15.95
N SER A 151 9.54 -4.84 16.85
CA SER A 151 10.27 -3.63 16.56
C SER A 151 11.70 -3.98 16.18
N PHE A 152 12.19 -3.37 15.11
CA PHE A 152 13.54 -3.59 14.60
C PHE A 152 14.27 -2.25 14.51
N GLY A 153 15.27 -2.06 15.36
CA GLY A 153 16.05 -0.84 15.42
C GLY A 153 17.39 -0.95 14.70
N GLY A 154 17.82 0.16 14.11
CA GLY A 154 19.22 0.31 13.71
C GLY A 154 19.62 -0.46 12.47
N LEU A 155 18.70 -0.66 11.55
CA LEU A 155 18.96 -1.40 10.31
C LEU A 155 19.27 -0.43 9.17
N LYS A 156 20.14 -0.85 8.25
CA LYS A 156 20.34 -0.19 6.94
C LYS A 156 19.25 -0.54 5.93
N LYS A 157 18.50 -1.61 6.19
CA LYS A 157 17.41 -2.12 5.36
C LYS A 157 16.30 -2.61 6.29
N VAL A 158 15.08 -2.08 6.11
CA VAL A 158 13.95 -2.36 7.00
C VAL A 158 12.71 -2.71 6.19
N ASP A 159 11.88 -3.61 6.73
CA ASP A 159 10.56 -3.88 6.18
C ASP A 159 9.56 -2.89 6.80
N TYR A 160 8.82 -2.17 5.96
CA TYR A 160 7.83 -1.16 6.35
C TYR A 160 6.68 -1.13 5.33
N LEU A 161 5.44 -1.27 5.82
CA LEU A 161 4.22 -1.28 5.02
C LEU A 161 4.32 -2.18 3.77
N GLY A 162 4.72 -3.46 3.92
CA GLY A 162 4.80 -4.39 2.78
C GLY A 162 5.86 -4.03 1.72
N HIS A 163 6.74 -3.07 2.03
CA HIS A 163 7.90 -2.74 1.23
C HIS A 163 9.17 -2.94 2.03
N ARG A 164 10.28 -3.13 1.32
CA ARG A 164 11.60 -3.16 1.91
C ARG A 164 12.33 -1.89 1.52
N VAL A 165 12.63 -1.07 2.52
CA VAL A 165 13.27 0.24 2.37
C VAL A 165 14.75 0.10 2.71
N SER A 166 15.60 0.68 1.89
CA SER A 166 17.04 0.81 2.17
C SER A 166 17.57 2.12 1.61
N ASN A 167 18.82 2.46 1.94
CA ASN A 167 19.52 3.58 1.31
C ASN A 167 19.67 3.41 -0.22
N GLU A 168 19.65 2.16 -0.72
CA GLU A 168 19.73 1.92 -2.16
C GLU A 168 18.42 2.24 -2.87
N GLY A 169 17.29 2.16 -2.18
CA GLY A 169 15.99 2.35 -2.78
C GLY A 169 14.87 1.58 -2.08
N LEU A 170 13.73 1.55 -2.77
CA LEU A 170 12.51 0.87 -2.38
C LEU A 170 12.35 -0.44 -3.16
N GLU A 171 12.04 -1.51 -2.45
CA GLU A 171 11.76 -2.84 -2.99
C GLU A 171 10.36 -3.30 -2.56
N ALA A 172 9.71 -4.11 -3.39
CA ALA A 172 8.56 -4.88 -2.94
C ALA A 172 9.00 -6.00 -1.97
N HIS A 173 8.21 -6.27 -0.94
CA HIS A 173 8.62 -7.23 0.08
C HIS A 173 8.63 -8.68 -0.47
N PRO A 174 9.73 -9.44 -0.35
CA PRO A 174 9.88 -10.73 -1.04
C PRO A 174 8.84 -11.79 -0.67
N LYS A 175 8.33 -11.80 0.57
CA LYS A 175 7.34 -12.81 0.99
C LYS A 175 6.00 -12.62 0.27
N ASP A 176 5.62 -11.38 0.03
CA ASP A 176 4.39 -11.05 -0.69
C ASP A 176 4.55 -11.33 -2.19
N LEU A 177 5.75 -11.09 -2.73
CA LEU A 177 6.10 -11.46 -4.10
C LEU A 177 6.03 -12.99 -4.32
N SER A 178 6.56 -13.80 -3.39
CA SER A 178 6.45 -15.26 -3.49
C SER A 178 5.00 -15.72 -3.46
N ALA A 179 4.18 -15.14 -2.57
CA ALA A 179 2.76 -15.46 -2.50
C ALA A 179 2.04 -15.16 -3.83
N LEU A 180 2.33 -14.02 -4.47
CA LEU A 180 1.75 -13.65 -5.77
C LEU A 180 2.29 -14.51 -6.92
N THR A 181 3.55 -14.90 -6.88
CA THR A 181 4.21 -15.71 -7.93
C THR A 181 3.79 -17.17 -7.86
N ASP A 182 3.33 -17.66 -6.72
CA ASP A 182 2.84 -19.04 -6.57
C ASP A 182 1.32 -19.18 -6.80
N LEU A 183 0.60 -18.06 -6.95
CA LEU A 183 -0.85 -18.10 -7.15
C LEU A 183 -1.24 -18.85 -8.45
N PRO A 184 -2.15 -19.83 -8.37
CA PRO A 184 -2.72 -20.45 -9.56
C PRO A 184 -3.62 -19.46 -10.29
N PHE A 185 -3.86 -19.72 -11.58
CA PHE A 185 -4.76 -18.89 -12.38
C PHE A 185 -6.16 -18.82 -11.74
N PRO A 186 -6.72 -17.62 -11.49
CA PRO A 186 -8.01 -17.46 -10.83
C PRO A 186 -9.16 -18.15 -11.56
N ARG A 187 -9.99 -18.89 -10.83
CA ARG A 187 -11.17 -19.60 -11.38
C ARG A 187 -12.49 -18.86 -11.21
N THR A 188 -12.48 -17.70 -10.56
CA THR A 188 -13.66 -16.87 -10.34
C THR A 188 -13.33 -15.40 -10.57
N LEU A 189 -14.33 -14.61 -10.97
CA LEU A 189 -14.18 -13.17 -11.14
C LEU A 189 -13.70 -12.49 -9.85
N ARG A 190 -14.23 -12.90 -8.68
CA ARG A 190 -13.80 -12.36 -7.38
C ARG A 190 -12.33 -12.64 -7.10
N ALA A 191 -11.83 -13.83 -7.42
CA ALA A 191 -10.41 -14.16 -7.26
C ALA A 191 -9.55 -13.36 -8.25
N MET A 192 -10.01 -13.16 -9.49
CA MET A 192 -9.31 -12.32 -10.48
C MET A 192 -9.24 -10.86 -10.04
N GLN A 193 -10.35 -10.30 -9.55
CA GLN A 193 -10.41 -8.95 -9.00
C GLN A 193 -9.51 -8.79 -7.76
N SER A 194 -9.45 -9.80 -6.90
CA SER A 194 -8.53 -9.81 -5.75
C SER A 194 -7.07 -9.77 -6.20
N PHE A 195 -6.70 -10.55 -7.22
CA PHE A 195 -5.36 -10.54 -7.79
C PHE A 195 -5.01 -9.17 -8.39
N LEU A 196 -5.88 -8.63 -9.26
CA LEU A 196 -5.69 -7.29 -9.85
C LEU A 196 -5.62 -6.19 -8.77
N GLY A 197 -6.41 -6.32 -7.70
CA GLY A 197 -6.35 -5.43 -6.54
C GLY A 197 -4.99 -5.48 -5.84
N SER A 198 -4.42 -6.68 -5.64
CA SER A 198 -3.06 -6.81 -5.09
C SER A 198 -1.97 -6.28 -6.02
N LEU A 199 -2.16 -6.35 -7.35
CA LEU A 199 -1.20 -5.79 -8.30
C LEU A 199 -1.13 -4.27 -8.24
N ASN A 200 -2.27 -3.60 -8.05
CA ASN A 200 -2.29 -2.14 -7.93
C ASN A 200 -1.41 -1.62 -6.78
N TYR A 201 -1.26 -2.39 -5.70
CA TYR A 201 -0.34 -2.08 -4.61
C TYR A 201 1.12 -2.04 -5.07
N TYR A 202 1.51 -3.00 -5.92
CA TYR A 202 2.85 -3.11 -6.48
C TYR A 202 3.01 -2.43 -7.84
N GLY A 203 1.99 -1.72 -8.33
CA GLY A 203 1.97 -1.17 -9.69
C GLY A 203 3.11 -0.19 -9.96
N ARG A 204 3.65 0.46 -8.91
CA ARG A 204 4.83 1.32 -9.00
C ARG A 204 6.13 0.60 -9.38
N PHE A 205 6.19 -0.74 -9.23
CA PHE A 205 7.35 -1.57 -9.56
C PHE A 205 7.17 -2.35 -10.88
N ILE A 206 5.95 -2.42 -11.40
CA ILE A 206 5.60 -3.31 -12.52
C ILE A 206 5.47 -2.47 -13.80
N GLU A 207 6.46 -2.59 -14.67
CA GLU A 207 6.40 -2.07 -16.03
C GLU A 207 5.28 -2.74 -16.85
N ASP A 208 4.58 -2.00 -17.70
CA ASP A 208 3.48 -2.48 -18.56
C ASP A 208 2.28 -3.11 -17.81
N MET A 209 2.16 -2.90 -16.50
CA MET A 209 1.08 -3.52 -15.71
C MET A 209 -0.30 -3.30 -16.33
N ALA A 210 -0.62 -2.08 -16.76
CA ALA A 210 -1.92 -1.75 -17.32
C ALA A 210 -2.23 -2.48 -18.64
N ILE A 211 -1.22 -2.80 -19.45
CA ILE A 211 -1.40 -3.50 -20.73
C ILE A 211 -1.85 -4.93 -20.46
N TYR A 212 -1.14 -5.65 -19.60
CA TYR A 212 -1.52 -7.03 -19.28
C TYR A 212 -2.76 -7.09 -18.38
N ALA A 213 -2.94 -6.11 -17.49
CA ALA A 213 -4.12 -6.03 -16.64
C ALA A 213 -5.39 -5.75 -17.44
N SER A 214 -5.34 -5.02 -18.58
CA SER A 214 -6.52 -4.75 -19.40
C SER A 214 -7.16 -6.03 -19.92
N VAL A 215 -6.34 -6.98 -20.41
CA VAL A 215 -6.78 -8.31 -20.85
C VAL A 215 -7.55 -9.03 -19.75
N LEU A 216 -7.09 -8.89 -18.49
CA LEU A 216 -7.73 -9.51 -17.34
C LEU A 216 -8.99 -8.76 -16.88
N TYR A 217 -9.05 -7.43 -17.04
CA TYR A 217 -10.24 -6.63 -16.76
C TYR A 217 -11.40 -6.93 -17.71
N GLU A 218 -11.14 -7.43 -18.93
CA GLU A 218 -12.16 -7.83 -19.89
C GLU A 218 -12.89 -9.13 -19.53
N LEU A 219 -12.40 -9.88 -18.55
CA LEU A 219 -13.04 -11.09 -18.07
C LEU A 219 -14.27 -10.75 -17.22
N ARG A 220 -15.42 -11.27 -17.63
CA ARG A 220 -16.71 -11.06 -16.95
C ARG A 220 -17.18 -12.34 -16.29
N GLU A 221 -18.13 -12.23 -15.37
CA GLU A 221 -18.71 -13.38 -14.66
C GLU A 221 -19.27 -14.45 -15.62
N VAL A 222 -19.86 -14.02 -16.73
CA VAL A 222 -20.36 -14.88 -17.81
C VAL A 222 -19.26 -15.75 -18.44
N ASP A 223 -18.04 -15.23 -18.54
CA ASP A 223 -16.90 -15.95 -19.14
C ASP A 223 -16.47 -17.09 -18.21
N PHE A 224 -16.42 -16.83 -16.90
CA PHE A 224 -16.12 -17.86 -15.89
C PHE A 224 -17.24 -18.91 -15.78
N ALA A 225 -18.50 -18.50 -15.94
CA ALA A 225 -19.64 -19.42 -15.95
C ALA A 225 -19.61 -20.37 -17.16
N ALA A 226 -19.29 -19.86 -18.34
CA ALA A 226 -19.21 -20.65 -19.57
C ALA A 226 -18.17 -21.78 -19.47
N ILE A 227 -17.00 -21.52 -18.85
CA ILE A 227 -15.99 -22.56 -18.58
C ILE A 227 -16.50 -23.62 -17.61
N ARG A 228 -17.20 -23.21 -16.55
CA ARG A 228 -17.72 -24.15 -15.56
C ARG A 228 -18.74 -25.09 -16.18
N ASP A 229 -19.58 -24.59 -17.08
CA ASP A 229 -20.61 -25.36 -17.76
C ASP A 229 -20.01 -26.33 -18.79
N LEU A 230 -18.95 -25.93 -19.50
CA LEU A 230 -18.15 -26.81 -20.37
C LEU A 230 -17.46 -27.94 -19.58
N ALA A 231 -16.88 -27.62 -18.41
CA ALA A 231 -16.26 -28.61 -17.53
C ALA A 231 -17.29 -29.55 -16.88
N GLY A 232 -18.53 -29.08 -16.66
CA GLY A 232 -19.64 -29.87 -16.12
C GLY A 232 -20.26 -30.85 -17.11
N ARG A 233 -20.29 -30.52 -18.41
CA ARG A 233 -20.84 -31.40 -19.46
C ARG A 233 -19.97 -32.62 -19.79
N GLY A 234 -18.68 -32.60 -19.46
CA GLY A 234 -17.76 -33.72 -19.69
C GLY A 234 -17.84 -34.89 -18.70
N ARG A 235 -18.77 -34.87 -17.73
CA ARG A 235 -18.84 -35.87 -16.63
C ARG A 235 -20.02 -36.86 -16.70
N VAL A 236 -20.72 -36.99 -17.84
CA VAL A 236 -21.84 -37.95 -17.97
C VAL A 236 -21.50 -39.04 -19.00
N GLY A 237 -20.88 -40.12 -18.51
CA GLY A 237 -20.66 -41.40 -19.21
C GLY A 237 -20.14 -42.46 -18.23
N PRO A 238 -20.59 -43.73 -18.25
CA PRO A 238 -20.39 -44.64 -17.12
C PRO A 238 -19.10 -45.49 -17.19
N THR A 239 -18.46 -45.67 -16.01
CA THR A 239 -17.82 -46.91 -15.48
C THR A 239 -16.32 -47.22 -15.74
N ILE A 240 -15.54 -47.23 -14.62
CA ILE A 240 -14.35 -48.04 -14.21
C ILE A 240 -13.05 -47.87 -15.06
N THR A 241 -11.86 -47.50 -14.56
CA THR A 241 -10.99 -48.08 -13.49
C THR A 241 -9.86 -47.07 -13.13
N SER A 242 -9.23 -47.30 -11.97
CA SER A 242 -7.95 -46.78 -11.42
C SER A 242 -6.88 -46.20 -12.36
N GLY A 243 -6.22 -45.13 -11.88
CA GLY A 243 -4.82 -44.82 -12.20
C GLY A 243 -4.59 -43.43 -12.78
N GLU A 244 -3.82 -42.63 -12.04
CA GLU A 244 -3.08 -41.42 -12.46
C GLU A 244 -3.90 -40.16 -12.78
N ASP A 245 -3.81 -39.22 -11.84
CA ASP A 245 -4.05 -37.79 -12.05
C ASP A 245 -3.13 -37.27 -13.16
N GLN A 246 -3.63 -37.27 -14.39
CA GLN A 246 -3.15 -36.36 -15.43
C GLN A 246 -4.24 -35.33 -15.68
N GLN A 247 -3.90 -34.08 -15.33
CA GLN A 247 -4.64 -32.87 -15.66
C GLN A 247 -5.23 -32.97 -17.08
N ASN A 248 -6.55 -32.85 -17.14
CA ASN A 248 -7.30 -32.75 -18.38
C ASN A 248 -7.08 -31.35 -19.00
N ASP A 249 -5.91 -31.14 -19.61
CA ASP A 249 -5.54 -29.95 -20.40
C ASP A 249 -6.19 -29.99 -21.81
N GLN A 250 -7.53 -30.07 -21.85
CA GLN A 250 -8.31 -29.91 -23.07
C GLN A 250 -9.28 -28.72 -23.02
N ALA A 251 -9.07 -27.78 -22.09
CA ALA A 251 -9.81 -26.51 -22.01
C ALA A 251 -9.19 -25.37 -22.86
N THR A 252 -8.40 -25.71 -23.90
CA THR A 252 -7.70 -24.78 -24.79
C THR A 252 -8.41 -24.70 -26.15
N ALA A 253 -9.32 -23.74 -26.33
CA ALA A 253 -9.80 -23.36 -27.66
C ALA A 253 -10.38 -21.95 -27.76
N ASP A 254 -10.74 -21.31 -26.63
CA ASP A 254 -11.15 -19.91 -26.67
C ASP A 254 -9.90 -19.01 -26.66
N PRO A 255 -9.63 -18.24 -27.74
CA PRO A 255 -8.47 -17.37 -27.83
C PRO A 255 -8.40 -16.38 -26.66
N LYS A 256 -9.54 -15.94 -26.12
CA LYS A 256 -9.61 -15.03 -24.99
C LYS A 256 -8.94 -15.61 -23.73
N TRP A 257 -9.11 -16.91 -23.48
CA TRP A 257 -8.53 -17.56 -22.30
C TRP A 257 -7.05 -17.88 -22.48
N VAL A 258 -6.60 -18.12 -23.72
CA VAL A 258 -5.18 -18.27 -24.03
C VAL A 258 -4.47 -16.94 -23.77
N GLU A 259 -5.05 -15.83 -24.25
CA GLU A 259 -4.52 -14.49 -24.04
C GLU A 259 -4.52 -14.10 -22.55
N ALA A 260 -5.62 -14.35 -21.83
CA ALA A 260 -5.70 -14.08 -20.39
C ALA A 260 -4.67 -14.89 -19.57
N LYS A 261 -4.46 -16.17 -19.89
CA LYS A 261 -3.43 -16.99 -19.22
C LYS A 261 -2.02 -16.50 -19.53
N ALA A 262 -1.76 -16.04 -20.76
CA ALA A 262 -0.49 -15.46 -21.15
C ALA A 262 -0.23 -14.14 -20.40
N ALA A 263 -1.21 -13.24 -20.37
CA ALA A 263 -1.13 -11.97 -19.64
C ALA A 263 -0.93 -12.19 -18.13
N PHE A 264 -1.64 -13.15 -17.54
CA PHE A 264 -1.45 -13.53 -16.13
C PHE A 264 -0.03 -14.05 -15.85
N SER A 265 0.50 -14.91 -16.72
CA SER A 265 1.86 -15.47 -16.57
C SER A 265 2.93 -14.39 -16.72
N GLU A 266 2.74 -13.45 -17.64
CA GLU A 266 3.67 -12.36 -17.87
C GLU A 266 3.66 -11.35 -16.71
N LEU A 267 2.49 -11.03 -16.15
CA LEU A 267 2.39 -10.22 -14.93
C LEU A 267 3.14 -10.88 -13.76
N LYS A 268 2.98 -12.19 -13.57
CA LYS A 268 3.73 -12.93 -12.53
C LYS A 268 5.23 -12.86 -12.74
N ARG A 269 5.69 -13.01 -14.00
CA ARG A 269 7.11 -12.88 -14.35
C ARG A 269 7.64 -11.48 -14.01
N LYS A 270 6.90 -10.42 -14.37
CA LYS A 270 7.29 -9.03 -14.09
C LYS A 270 7.28 -8.69 -12.60
N ILE A 271 6.34 -9.22 -11.82
CA ILE A 271 6.30 -9.09 -10.35
C ILE A 271 7.53 -9.73 -9.72
N ALA A 272 7.88 -10.95 -10.15
CA ALA A 272 9.05 -11.66 -9.65
C ALA A 272 10.37 -10.96 -10.01
N ALA A 273 10.41 -10.24 -11.13
CA ALA A 273 11.56 -9.50 -11.62
C ALA A 273 11.51 -8.00 -11.29
N THR A 274 10.74 -7.60 -10.27
CA THR A 274 10.58 -6.18 -9.92
C THR A 274 11.93 -5.55 -9.57
N PRO A 275 12.29 -4.41 -10.20
CA PRO A 275 13.55 -3.74 -9.91
C PRO A 275 13.49 -3.01 -8.57
N ILE A 276 14.67 -2.71 -8.04
CA ILE A 276 14.82 -1.74 -6.94
C ILE A 276 14.52 -0.35 -7.52
N LEU A 277 13.54 0.35 -6.96
CA LEU A 277 13.28 1.74 -7.31
C LEU A 277 14.22 2.64 -6.51
N ARG A 278 15.03 3.46 -7.18
CA ARG A 278 15.89 4.44 -6.52
C ARG A 278 15.04 5.52 -5.86
N HIS A 279 15.52 6.03 -4.73
CA HIS A 279 14.93 7.23 -4.15
C HIS A 279 15.17 8.42 -5.08
N PHE A 280 14.20 9.32 -5.11
CA PHE A 280 14.29 10.54 -5.89
C PHE A 280 15.35 11.46 -5.30
N ASP A 281 16.30 11.90 -6.12
CA ASP A 281 17.36 12.84 -5.74
C ASP A 281 16.99 14.25 -6.22
N ALA A 282 16.84 15.19 -5.28
CA ALA A 282 16.46 16.56 -5.58
C ALA A 282 17.52 17.34 -6.38
N GLU A 283 18.79 16.95 -6.34
CA GLU A 283 19.87 17.68 -7.02
C GLU A 283 20.05 17.24 -8.47
N LYS A 284 19.37 16.15 -8.89
CA LYS A 284 19.52 15.56 -10.21
C LYS A 284 18.33 15.83 -11.12
N PRO A 285 18.56 16.07 -12.43
CA PRO A 285 17.47 16.31 -13.36
C PRO A 285 16.62 15.05 -13.54
N PRO A 286 15.29 15.14 -13.37
CA PRO A 286 14.40 14.03 -13.68
C PRO A 286 14.24 13.84 -15.19
N VAL A 287 14.27 12.58 -15.62
CA VAL A 287 13.93 12.18 -16.99
C VAL A 287 12.65 11.36 -16.96
N VAL A 288 11.63 11.80 -17.68
CA VAL A 288 10.38 11.06 -17.86
C VAL A 288 10.38 10.42 -19.23
N ILE A 289 10.35 9.09 -19.26
CA ILE A 289 10.19 8.30 -20.47
C ILE A 289 8.72 7.94 -20.60
N VAL A 290 8.09 8.31 -21.71
CA VAL A 290 6.68 8.01 -21.98
C VAL A 290 6.55 6.97 -23.07
N TYR A 291 5.58 6.07 -22.90
CA TYR A 291 5.19 5.11 -23.89
C TYR A 291 3.67 5.05 -23.98
N ALA A 292 3.15 4.91 -25.18
CA ALA A 292 1.74 4.69 -25.42
C ALA A 292 1.54 3.46 -26.30
N SER A 293 0.46 2.73 -26.03
CA SER A 293 -0.07 1.69 -26.90
C SER A 293 -1.47 2.07 -27.35
N GLU A 294 -2.10 1.20 -28.15
CA GLU A 294 -3.48 1.42 -28.57
C GLU A 294 -4.45 1.49 -27.38
N TRP A 295 -4.15 0.76 -26.30
CA TRP A 295 -5.06 0.47 -25.19
C TRP A 295 -4.64 1.07 -23.85
N ALA A 296 -3.36 1.42 -23.69
CA ALA A 296 -2.81 1.88 -22.42
C ALA A 296 -1.70 2.92 -22.61
N VAL A 297 -1.41 3.64 -21.54
CA VAL A 297 -0.28 4.57 -21.46
C VAL A 297 0.60 4.20 -20.28
N LEU A 298 1.90 4.39 -20.44
CA LEU A 298 2.95 4.11 -19.47
C LEU A 298 3.88 5.32 -19.40
N ALA A 299 4.28 5.67 -18.20
CA ALA A 299 5.36 6.62 -17.98
C ALA A 299 6.32 6.07 -16.91
N LEU A 300 7.59 6.35 -17.11
CA LEU A 300 8.68 5.94 -16.25
C LEU A 300 9.49 7.18 -15.86
N LEU A 301 9.65 7.41 -14.57
CA LEU A 301 10.54 8.42 -14.03
C LEU A 301 11.88 7.77 -13.74
N VAL A 302 12.94 8.24 -14.38
CA VAL A 302 14.32 7.80 -14.15
C VAL A 302 15.22 8.98 -13.79
N GLN A 303 16.29 8.69 -13.06
CA GLN A 303 17.37 9.63 -12.78
C GLN A 303 18.72 8.97 -13.07
N ASP A 304 19.70 9.80 -13.40
CA ASP A 304 21.08 9.34 -13.61
C ASP A 304 21.76 9.04 -12.26
N HIS A 305 22.17 7.80 -12.05
CA HIS A 305 23.00 7.40 -10.93
C HIS A 305 24.27 6.75 -11.49
N ASP A 306 25.40 7.44 -11.33
CA ASP A 306 26.73 6.99 -11.74
C ASP A 306 26.81 6.60 -13.23
N GLY A 307 26.14 7.35 -14.12
CA GLY A 307 26.14 7.15 -15.56
C GLY A 307 25.11 6.12 -16.05
N THR A 308 24.24 5.62 -15.15
CA THR A 308 23.16 4.70 -15.49
C THR A 308 21.82 5.29 -15.08
N TYR A 309 20.85 5.33 -16.01
CA TYR A 309 19.48 5.72 -15.70
C TYR A 309 18.78 4.62 -14.91
N LEU A 310 18.44 4.91 -13.66
CA LEU A 310 17.76 3.98 -12.78
C LEU A 310 16.32 4.43 -12.50
N PRO A 311 15.38 3.49 -12.38
CA PRO A 311 13.96 3.81 -12.21
C PRO A 311 13.68 4.33 -10.80
N VAL A 312 12.93 5.43 -10.71
CA VAL A 312 12.39 5.97 -9.47
C VAL A 312 10.92 5.59 -9.31
N MET A 313 10.14 5.65 -10.40
CA MET A 313 8.71 5.34 -10.36
C MET A 313 8.21 4.87 -11.73
N PHE A 314 7.42 3.79 -11.74
CA PHE A 314 6.61 3.39 -12.90
C PHE A 314 5.15 3.80 -12.69
N THR A 315 4.49 4.22 -13.76
CA THR A 315 3.02 4.40 -13.75
C THR A 315 2.43 3.97 -15.07
N SER A 316 1.34 3.21 -15.00
CA SER A 316 0.57 2.83 -16.18
C SER A 316 -0.93 2.97 -15.92
N ARG A 317 -1.70 3.17 -16.99
CA ARG A 317 -3.16 3.08 -16.97
C ARG A 317 -3.72 2.66 -18.30
N THR A 318 -4.89 2.05 -18.26
CA THR A 318 -5.71 1.85 -19.44
C THR A 318 -6.33 3.17 -19.89
N LEU A 319 -6.53 3.29 -21.20
CA LEU A 319 -7.19 4.44 -21.81
C LEU A 319 -8.71 4.34 -21.63
N LYS A 320 -9.35 5.49 -21.43
CA LYS A 320 -10.81 5.63 -21.43
C LYS A 320 -11.36 5.54 -22.85
N GLN A 321 -12.64 5.21 -22.99
CA GLN A 321 -13.28 5.03 -24.30
C GLN A 321 -13.11 6.23 -25.26
N ASN A 322 -13.13 7.45 -24.73
CA ASN A 322 -12.90 8.67 -25.50
C ASN A 322 -11.42 8.86 -25.88
N GLU A 323 -10.49 8.46 -25.01
CA GLU A 323 -9.04 8.58 -25.20
C GLU A 323 -8.49 7.51 -26.17
N LEU A 324 -9.21 6.41 -26.40
CA LEU A 324 -8.84 5.41 -27.40
C LEU A 324 -8.71 6.00 -28.81
N ASN A 325 -9.53 7.03 -29.10
CA ASN A 325 -9.55 7.72 -30.40
C ASN A 325 -8.39 8.71 -30.58
N TYR A 326 -7.58 8.95 -29.55
CA TYR A 326 -6.46 9.87 -29.62
C TYR A 326 -5.32 9.31 -30.48
N GLY A 327 -4.56 10.21 -31.10
CA GLY A 327 -3.31 9.86 -31.77
C GLY A 327 -2.26 9.35 -30.77
N ILE A 328 -1.23 8.67 -31.26
CA ILE A 328 -0.17 8.13 -30.39
C ILE A 328 0.52 9.22 -29.57
N VAL A 329 0.80 10.37 -30.18
CA VAL A 329 1.43 11.53 -29.52
C VAL A 329 0.53 12.11 -28.43
N GLU A 330 -0.78 12.18 -28.66
CA GLU A 330 -1.74 12.64 -27.64
C GLU A 330 -1.80 11.65 -26.46
N LYS A 331 -1.68 10.36 -26.73
CA LYS A 331 -1.60 9.31 -25.70
C LYS A 331 -0.28 9.40 -24.91
N GLU A 332 0.85 9.71 -25.54
CA GLU A 332 2.11 9.97 -24.85
C GLU A 332 2.00 11.19 -23.92
N VAL A 333 1.33 12.26 -24.36
CA VAL A 333 1.04 13.42 -23.49
C VAL A 333 0.16 13.01 -22.31
N LEU A 334 -0.84 12.14 -22.49
CA LEU A 334 -1.62 11.60 -21.37
C LEU A 334 -0.76 10.79 -20.38
N ALA A 335 0.25 10.08 -20.89
CA ALA A 335 1.21 9.37 -20.05
C ALA A 335 2.03 10.35 -19.20
N LEU A 336 2.54 11.42 -19.84
CA LEU A 336 3.29 12.48 -19.17
C LEU A 336 2.44 13.17 -18.09
N LEU A 337 1.22 13.58 -18.42
CA LEU A 337 0.31 14.22 -17.46
C LEU A 337 0.08 13.35 -16.23
N ARG A 338 -0.10 12.04 -16.43
CA ARG A 338 -0.24 11.09 -15.31
C ARG A 338 1.01 11.04 -14.43
N MET A 339 2.20 11.07 -15.02
CA MET A 339 3.44 11.11 -14.25
C MET A 339 3.56 12.40 -13.45
N LEU A 340 3.19 13.54 -14.04
CA LEU A 340 3.20 14.83 -13.35
C LEU A 340 2.19 14.90 -12.19
N ASP A 341 1.01 14.30 -12.35
CA ASP A 341 0.00 14.25 -11.29
C ASP A 341 0.45 13.37 -10.11
N LEU A 342 0.98 12.17 -10.40
CA LEU A 342 1.39 11.22 -9.37
C LEU A 342 2.72 11.60 -8.72
N GLY A 343 3.66 12.13 -9.50
CA GLY A 343 4.96 12.59 -9.05
C GLY A 343 4.99 14.07 -8.70
N TYR A 344 3.83 14.68 -8.41
CA TYR A 344 3.74 16.12 -8.17
C TYR A 344 4.71 16.59 -7.07
N SER A 345 4.79 15.86 -5.96
CA SER A 345 5.73 16.16 -4.85
C SER A 345 7.18 16.19 -5.30
N MET A 346 7.57 15.26 -6.19
CA MET A 346 8.93 15.13 -6.70
C MET A 346 9.23 16.13 -7.82
N LEU A 347 8.28 16.39 -8.72
CA LEU A 347 8.50 17.06 -10.01
C LEU A 347 8.09 18.54 -10.02
N ALA A 348 7.25 18.99 -9.08
CA ALA A 348 6.74 20.36 -9.07
C ALA A 348 7.89 21.39 -8.99
N GLY A 349 7.84 22.40 -9.87
CA GLY A 349 8.80 23.50 -9.91
C GLY A 349 10.18 23.16 -10.49
N ARG A 350 10.38 21.95 -11.02
CA ARG A 350 11.68 21.49 -11.56
C ARG A 350 11.67 21.43 -13.10
N PRO A 351 12.82 21.63 -13.76
CA PRO A 351 12.96 21.31 -15.18
C PRO A 351 12.92 19.78 -15.37
N ILE A 352 12.12 19.31 -16.32
CA ILE A 352 11.91 17.88 -16.59
C ILE A 352 12.34 17.61 -18.04
N GLN A 353 13.20 16.61 -18.23
CA GLN A 353 13.53 16.11 -19.55
C GLN A 353 12.53 15.02 -19.92
N VAL A 354 11.90 15.13 -21.09
CA VAL A 354 10.94 14.13 -21.57
C VAL A 354 11.53 13.41 -22.77
N SER A 355 11.45 12.08 -22.75
CA SER A 355 11.80 11.19 -23.87
C SER A 355 10.59 10.34 -24.22
N ALA A 356 10.37 10.09 -25.51
CA ALA A 356 9.37 9.17 -26.04
C ALA A 356 10.04 8.09 -26.88
#